data_AF-A0A955S666-F1
#
_entry.id   AF-A0A955S666-F1
#
_cell.length_a   1.000
_cell.length_b   1.000
_cell.length_c   1.000
_cell.angle_alpha   90.00
_cell.angle_beta   90.00
_cell.angle_gamma   90.00
#
_symmetry.space_group_name_H-M   'P 1'
#
loop_
_entity.id
_entity.type
_entity.pdbx_description
1 polymer ?
#
loop_
_entity_poly.entity_id
_entity_poly.type
_entity_poly.pdbx_seq_one_letter_code
_entity_poly.pdbx_strand_id
1 'polypeptide(L)'
;MMKKTSVQKREYASEHHNWDMTMRASSDLLTIGELSKGVSYRFSAFTGSMLLSISALESFLNSFASFFEKGDSFSWEEYERKSIEDKLEFCFQRYSLEIKKGERPFQTVKKAISWRNSLIHYKPIYVDPVVIASDYDIKKLPQRSISNKKSKPYENLVDRKFAKQFNNDIIMIIQGLIKVSGINPRAQCSYKVLDQSF
;
A
#
# COMPACT_ATOMS: atom_id res chain seq x y z
N MET A 1 -10.84 29.91 53.34
CA MET A 1 -9.56 29.32 52.91
C MET A 1 -9.82 28.52 51.63
N MET A 2 -9.55 29.08 50.45
CA MET A 2 -9.75 28.37 49.17
C MET A 2 -8.59 27.40 48.95
N LYS A 3 -8.89 26.10 48.79
CA LYS A 3 -7.91 25.10 48.35
C LYS A 3 -7.45 25.46 46.94
N LYS A 4 -6.18 25.84 46.78
CA LYS A 4 -5.54 25.91 45.45
C LYS A 4 -5.52 24.49 44.87
N THR A 5 -6.36 24.22 43.88
CA THR A 5 -6.25 23.03 43.03
C THR A 5 -4.98 23.18 42.22
N SER A 6 -3.96 22.36 42.51
CA SER A 6 -2.77 22.30 41.66
C SER A 6 -3.17 21.68 40.32
N VAL A 7 -3.02 22.44 39.25
CA VAL A 7 -3.25 21.92 37.89
C VAL A 7 -2.06 21.01 37.56
N GLN A 8 -2.29 19.69 37.55
CA GLN A 8 -1.32 18.73 37.05
C GLN A 8 -1.06 19.00 35.57
N LYS A 9 0.19 19.30 35.23
CA LYS A 9 0.61 19.45 33.84
C LYS A 9 0.60 18.06 33.19
N ARG A 10 -0.02 17.96 32.02
CA ARG A 10 -0.06 16.75 31.20
C ARG A 10 0.63 17.02 29.88
N GLU A 11 1.45 16.09 29.45
CA GLU A 11 1.96 16.02 28.08
C GLU A 11 1.02 15.13 27.26
N TYR A 12 0.62 15.62 26.09
CA TYR A 12 -0.17 14.89 25.10
C TYR A 12 0.68 14.67 23.86
N ALA A 13 0.74 13.44 23.39
CA ALA A 13 1.32 13.11 22.09
C ALA A 13 0.34 12.23 21.31
N SER A 14 0.19 12.52 20.02
CA SER A 14 -0.60 11.72 19.09
C SER A 14 0.14 11.53 17.78
N GLU A 15 0.16 10.30 17.30
CA GLU A 15 0.62 9.96 15.95
C GLU A 15 -0.60 9.73 15.07
N HIS A 16 -0.75 10.49 13.99
CA HIS A 16 -1.84 10.33 13.02
C HIS A 16 -1.33 9.63 11.75
N HIS A 17 -1.21 8.31 11.80
CA HIS A 17 -0.99 7.53 10.57
C HIS A 17 -1.81 6.23 10.59
N ASN A 18 -2.79 6.16 9.67
CA ASN A 18 -3.79 5.09 9.61
C ASN A 18 -3.51 4.11 8.46
N TRP A 19 -2.27 3.63 8.34
CA TRP A 19 -1.92 2.63 7.32
C TRP A 19 -2.75 1.35 7.47
N ASP A 20 -3.16 1.03 8.70
CA ASP A 20 -3.97 -0.12 9.07
C ASP A 20 -5.41 0.01 8.58
N MET A 21 -6.00 1.21 8.63
CA MET A 21 -7.30 1.49 8.00
C MET A 21 -7.23 1.35 6.47
N THR A 22 -6.15 1.83 5.85
CA THR A 22 -5.92 1.66 4.40
C THR A 22 -5.81 0.18 4.04
N MET A 23 -5.09 -0.60 4.84
CA MET A 23 -4.98 -2.05 4.67
C MET A 23 -6.34 -2.74 4.86
N ARG A 24 -7.12 -2.33 5.85
CA ARG A 24 -8.48 -2.85 6.08
C ARG A 24 -9.39 -2.57 4.89
N ALA A 25 -9.41 -1.34 4.38
CA ALA A 25 -10.18 -0.98 3.19
C ALA A 25 -9.75 -1.82 1.96
N SER A 26 -8.46 -2.09 1.81
CA SER A 26 -7.95 -3.00 0.78
C SER A 26 -8.53 -4.43 0.90
N SER A 27 -8.57 -4.98 2.11
CA SER A 27 -9.12 -6.32 2.36
C SER A 27 -10.65 -6.37 2.22
N ASP A 28 -11.36 -5.30 2.59
CA ASP A 28 -12.80 -5.19 2.38
C ASP A 28 -13.13 -5.16 0.88
N LEU A 29 -12.37 -4.39 0.08
CA LEU A 29 -12.51 -4.38 -1.37
C LEU A 29 -12.17 -5.73 -2.03
N LEU A 30 -11.18 -6.46 -1.51
CA LEU A 30 -10.90 -7.82 -1.97
C LEU A 30 -12.14 -8.71 -1.79
N THR A 31 -12.74 -8.66 -0.60
CA THR A 31 -13.94 -9.43 -0.25
C THR A 31 -15.13 -9.05 -1.14
N ILE A 32 -15.36 -7.74 -1.35
CA ILE A 32 -16.38 -7.23 -2.26
C ILE A 32 -16.16 -7.77 -3.68
N GLY A 33 -14.92 -7.77 -4.16
CA GLY A 33 -14.58 -8.30 -5.49
C GLY A 33 -14.78 -9.82 -5.60
N GLU A 34 -14.60 -10.58 -4.52
CA GLU A 34 -14.88 -12.02 -4.48
C GLU A 34 -16.38 -12.33 -4.50
N LEU A 35 -17.20 -11.49 -3.86
CA LEU A 35 -18.66 -11.65 -3.77
C LEU A 35 -19.42 -11.06 -4.97
N SER A 36 -18.81 -10.14 -5.70
CA SER A 36 -19.44 -9.44 -6.82
C SER A 36 -19.67 -10.34 -8.03
N LYS A 37 -20.87 -10.27 -8.63
CA LYS A 37 -21.23 -11.04 -9.83
C LYS A 37 -20.92 -10.32 -11.16
N GLY A 38 -20.79 -8.99 -11.16
CA GLY A 38 -20.53 -8.19 -12.36
C GLY A 38 -19.05 -7.98 -12.64
N VAL A 39 -18.61 -8.19 -13.90
CA VAL A 39 -17.20 -8.06 -14.30
C VAL A 39 -16.62 -6.68 -13.98
N SER A 40 -17.37 -5.60 -14.23
CA SER A 40 -16.94 -4.22 -13.93
C SER A 40 -16.75 -3.99 -12.42
N TYR A 41 -17.71 -4.44 -11.59
CA TYR A 41 -17.61 -4.33 -10.13
C TYR A 41 -16.47 -5.15 -9.54
N ARG A 42 -16.21 -6.35 -10.09
CA ARG A 42 -15.06 -7.17 -9.69
C ARG A 42 -13.75 -6.48 -10.05
N PHE A 43 -13.66 -5.94 -11.26
CA PHE A 43 -12.48 -5.22 -11.72
C PHE A 43 -12.17 -4.00 -10.86
N SER A 44 -13.17 -3.16 -10.56
CA SER A 44 -12.99 -1.98 -9.71
C SER A 44 -12.60 -2.36 -8.28
N ALA A 45 -13.26 -3.36 -7.70
CA ALA A 45 -12.96 -3.85 -6.36
C ALA A 45 -11.55 -4.44 -6.25
N PHE A 46 -11.13 -5.30 -7.19
CA PHE A 46 -9.78 -5.85 -7.20
C PHE A 46 -8.71 -4.79 -7.46
N THR A 47 -8.96 -3.85 -8.39
CA THR A 47 -8.05 -2.73 -8.64
C THR A 47 -7.86 -1.89 -7.39
N GLY A 48 -8.96 -1.51 -6.73
CA GLY A 48 -8.93 -0.73 -5.48
C GLY A 48 -8.24 -1.49 -4.35
N SER A 49 -8.50 -2.79 -4.20
CA SER A 49 -7.79 -3.63 -3.24
C SER A 49 -6.28 -3.62 -3.47
N MET A 50 -5.84 -3.87 -4.71
CA MET A 50 -4.42 -3.89 -5.07
C MET A 50 -3.75 -2.53 -4.84
N LEU A 51 -4.38 -1.45 -5.27
CA LEU A 51 -3.84 -0.10 -5.10
C LEU A 51 -3.71 0.27 -3.62
N LEU A 52 -4.78 0.09 -2.83
CA LEU A 52 -4.77 0.41 -1.41
C LEU A 52 -3.80 -0.46 -0.62
N SER A 53 -3.57 -1.72 -1.02
CA SER A 53 -2.57 -2.57 -0.35
C SER A 53 -1.17 -1.99 -0.48
N ILE A 54 -0.77 -1.55 -1.69
CA ILE A 54 0.56 -0.96 -1.92
C ILE A 54 0.67 0.37 -1.20
N SER A 55 -0.37 1.20 -1.23
CA SER A 55 -0.41 2.47 -0.49
C SER A 55 -0.31 2.26 1.02
N ALA A 56 -0.94 1.21 1.55
CA ALA A 56 -0.82 0.84 2.96
C ALA A 56 0.60 0.42 3.32
N LEU A 57 1.28 -0.36 2.45
CA LEU A 57 2.68 -0.71 2.65
C LEU A 57 3.59 0.52 2.69
N GLU A 58 3.45 1.42 1.71
CA GLU A 58 4.26 2.65 1.64
C GLU A 58 3.99 3.55 2.85
N SER A 59 2.72 3.73 3.23
CA SER A 59 2.37 4.47 4.43
C SER A 59 2.95 3.83 5.69
N PHE A 60 2.88 2.50 5.82
CA PHE A 60 3.48 1.78 6.94
C PHE A 60 4.99 2.01 7.00
N LEU A 61 5.71 1.91 5.87
CA LEU A 61 7.16 2.10 5.83
C LEU A 61 7.56 3.52 6.26
N ASN A 62 6.82 4.54 5.82
CA ASN A 62 7.04 5.91 6.28
C ASN A 62 6.79 6.03 7.79
N SER A 63 5.66 5.52 8.30
CA SER A 63 5.37 5.54 9.75
C SER A 63 6.35 4.71 10.56
N PHE A 64 6.91 3.66 9.98
CA PHE A 64 7.92 2.83 10.62
C PHE A 64 9.27 3.56 10.71
N ALA A 65 9.60 4.33 9.68
CA ALA A 65 10.86 5.05 9.61
C ALA A 65 10.95 6.28 10.53
N SER A 66 9.82 6.84 10.98
CA SER A 66 9.84 7.90 12.02
C SER A 66 10.46 7.43 13.34
N PHE A 67 10.47 6.12 13.60
CA PHE A 67 11.13 5.56 14.78
C PHE A 67 12.66 5.50 14.65
N PHE A 68 13.21 5.73 13.45
CA PHE A 68 14.66 5.76 13.21
C PHE A 68 15.28 7.13 13.45
N GLU A 69 14.46 8.18 13.54
CA GLU A 69 14.87 9.59 13.64
C GLU A 69 15.67 9.92 14.92
N LYS A 70 15.73 9.00 15.89
CA LYS A 70 16.45 9.18 17.17
C LYS A 70 17.98 8.98 17.10
N GLY A 71 18.62 9.06 15.92
CA GLY A 71 20.07 8.92 15.79
C GLY A 71 20.68 9.68 14.60
N ASP A 72 21.96 10.03 14.71
CA ASP A 72 22.69 11.02 13.88
C ASP A 72 22.91 10.68 12.39
N SER A 73 22.32 9.59 11.86
CA SER A 73 22.60 9.10 10.49
C SER A 73 21.36 8.90 9.60
N PHE A 74 20.17 9.26 10.06
CA PHE A 74 18.93 9.12 9.28
C PHE A 74 18.48 10.45 8.68
N SER A 75 18.44 10.54 7.35
CA SER A 75 17.87 11.68 6.62
C SER A 75 16.46 11.36 6.14
N TRP A 76 15.46 12.04 6.72
CA TRP A 76 14.06 11.88 6.31
C TRP A 76 13.84 12.31 4.85
N GLU A 77 14.47 13.40 4.43
CA GLU A 77 14.37 13.91 3.05
C GLU A 77 14.87 12.90 2.02
N GLU A 78 15.97 12.20 2.33
CA GLU A 78 16.50 11.15 1.46
C GLU A 78 15.61 9.90 1.50
N TYR A 79 15.06 9.55 2.67
CA TYR A 79 14.19 8.40 2.83
C TYR A 79 12.86 8.58 2.07
N GLU A 80 12.25 9.75 2.15
CA GLU A 80 10.95 10.03 1.52
C GLU A 80 11.00 9.84 0.00
N ARG A 81 12.11 10.24 -0.64
CA ARG A 81 12.35 10.15 -2.10
C ARG A 81 12.63 8.73 -2.60
N LYS A 82 12.88 7.77 -1.71
CA LYS A 82 13.16 6.38 -2.08
C LYS A 82 11.93 5.71 -2.68
N SER A 83 12.16 4.76 -3.60
CA SER A 83 11.09 3.88 -4.06
C SER A 83 10.59 3.00 -2.91
N ILE A 84 9.39 2.42 -3.04
CA ILE A 84 8.87 1.47 -2.04
C ILE A 84 9.83 0.29 -1.85
N GLU A 85 10.47 -0.20 -2.93
CA GLU A 85 11.48 -1.26 -2.85
C GLU A 85 12.68 -0.84 -2.01
N ASP A 86 13.20 0.36 -2.26
CA ASP A 86 14.36 0.89 -1.53
C ASP A 86 14.03 1.20 -0.06
N LYS A 87 12.82 1.69 0.23
CA LYS A 87 12.32 1.89 1.60
C LYS A 87 12.23 0.57 2.35
N LEU A 88 11.69 -0.45 1.69
CA LEU A 88 11.57 -1.79 2.25
C LEU A 88 12.96 -2.40 2.50
N GLU A 89 13.89 -2.25 1.55
CA GLU A 89 15.27 -2.72 1.69
C GLU A 89 15.99 -2.02 2.84
N PHE A 90 15.86 -0.70 2.95
CA PHE A 90 16.38 0.09 4.06
C PHE A 90 15.88 -0.43 5.42
N CYS A 91 14.57 -0.65 5.57
CA CYS A 91 13.98 -1.16 6.80
C CYS A 91 14.49 -2.57 7.14
N PHE A 92 14.60 -3.47 6.18
CA PHE A 92 15.10 -4.83 6.42
C PHE A 92 16.59 -4.84 6.81
N GLN A 93 17.43 -4.05 6.13
CA GLN A 93 18.85 -3.90 6.46
C GLN A 93 19.04 -3.38 7.89
N ARG A 94 18.20 -2.43 8.32
CA ARG A 94 18.26 -1.86 9.68
C ARG A 94 18.05 -2.89 10.79
N TYR A 95 17.30 -3.96 10.52
CA TYR A 95 17.03 -5.07 11.44
C TYR A 95 17.81 -6.35 11.10
N SER A 96 18.85 -6.24 10.27
CA SER A 96 19.69 -7.37 9.84
C SER A 96 18.89 -8.55 9.28
N LEU A 97 17.76 -8.26 8.63
CA LEU A 97 16.95 -9.26 7.96
C LEU A 97 17.48 -9.52 6.57
N GLU A 98 17.75 -10.78 6.26
CA GLU A 98 18.16 -11.19 4.92
C GLU A 98 16.99 -11.04 3.94
N ILE A 99 17.18 -10.23 2.90
CA ILE A 99 16.18 -10.03 1.85
C ILE A 99 16.41 -11.03 0.74
N LYS A 100 15.57 -12.06 0.67
CA LYS A 100 15.50 -12.92 -0.50
C LYS A 100 14.67 -12.23 -1.59
N LYS A 101 15.29 -11.30 -2.34
CA LYS A 101 14.64 -10.53 -3.42
C LYS A 101 13.98 -11.41 -4.49
N GLY A 102 14.51 -12.63 -4.67
CA GLY A 102 14.00 -13.65 -5.57
C GLY A 102 12.85 -14.49 -5.02
N GLU A 103 12.35 -14.24 -3.82
CA GLU A 103 11.30 -15.04 -3.18
C GLU A 103 10.10 -14.17 -2.75
N ARG A 104 8.99 -14.83 -2.39
CA ARG A 104 7.87 -14.14 -1.75
C ARG A 104 8.26 -13.79 -0.30
N PRO A 105 7.81 -12.64 0.22
CA PRO A 105 6.84 -11.71 -0.38
C PRO A 105 7.43 -10.59 -1.27
N PHE A 106 8.76 -10.44 -1.34
CA PHE A 106 9.43 -9.34 -2.09
C PHE A 106 9.12 -9.32 -3.59
N GLN A 107 9.11 -10.49 -4.24
CA GLN A 107 8.71 -10.56 -5.65
C GLN A 107 7.32 -9.99 -5.90
N THR A 108 6.41 -10.11 -4.93
CA THR A 108 5.05 -9.61 -5.06
C THR A 108 5.04 -8.09 -4.99
N VAL A 109 5.83 -7.47 -4.11
CA VAL A 109 5.99 -6.00 -4.05
C VAL A 109 6.49 -5.46 -5.39
N LYS A 110 7.53 -6.07 -5.96
CA LYS A 110 8.06 -5.67 -7.27
C LYS A 110 7.02 -5.74 -8.38
N LYS A 111 6.25 -6.85 -8.43
CA LYS A 111 5.12 -7.00 -9.36
C LYS A 111 4.04 -5.96 -9.12
N ALA A 112 3.77 -5.63 -7.87
CA ALA A 112 2.75 -4.68 -7.46
C ALA A 112 3.10 -3.26 -7.88
N ILE A 113 4.35 -2.84 -7.69
CA ILE A 113 4.85 -1.55 -8.16
C ILE A 113 4.83 -1.48 -9.69
N SER A 114 5.30 -2.53 -10.37
CA SER A 114 5.26 -2.60 -11.83
C SER A 114 3.83 -2.51 -12.37
N TRP A 115 2.87 -3.16 -11.72
CA TRP A 115 1.46 -3.09 -12.06
C TRP A 115 0.90 -1.68 -11.83
N ARG A 116 1.14 -1.08 -10.65
CA ARG A 116 0.73 0.30 -10.32
C ARG A 116 1.24 1.29 -11.35
N ASN A 117 2.52 1.20 -11.71
CA ASN A 117 3.13 2.08 -12.70
C ASN A 117 2.52 1.87 -14.10
N SER A 118 2.14 0.64 -14.44
CA SER A 118 1.48 0.33 -15.71
C SER A 118 0.04 0.86 -15.78
N LEU A 119 -0.66 0.91 -14.64
CA LEU A 119 -1.96 1.58 -14.49
C LEU A 119 -1.82 3.10 -14.66
N ILE A 120 -0.87 3.74 -13.97
CA ILE A 120 -0.69 5.20 -13.97
C ILE A 120 -0.17 5.72 -15.31
N HIS A 121 0.81 5.03 -15.90
CA HIS A 121 1.47 5.47 -17.13
C HIS A 121 0.90 4.80 -18.38
N TYR A 122 -0.34 4.29 -18.30
CA TYR A 122 -0.98 3.66 -19.43
C TYR A 122 -1.18 4.67 -20.56
N LYS A 123 -0.54 4.42 -21.71
CA LYS A 123 -0.70 5.27 -22.90
C LYS A 123 -2.03 4.92 -23.58
N PRO A 124 -2.87 5.91 -23.93
CA PRO A 124 -4.06 5.65 -24.74
C PRO A 124 -3.67 4.89 -26.01
N ILE A 125 -4.34 3.77 -26.23
CA ILE A 125 -4.25 3.02 -27.47
C ILE A 125 -5.38 3.52 -28.37
N TYR A 126 -5.02 4.15 -29.47
CA TYR A 126 -5.99 4.51 -30.50
C TYR A 126 -6.46 3.24 -31.18
N VAL A 127 -7.78 3.07 -31.22
CA VAL A 127 -8.46 2.03 -31.99
C VAL A 127 -9.13 2.73 -33.15
N ASP A 128 -8.98 2.19 -34.35
CA ASP A 128 -9.61 2.78 -35.54
C ASP A 128 -11.14 2.85 -35.35
N PRO A 129 -11.80 3.95 -35.75
CA PRO A 129 -13.24 4.06 -35.69
C PRO A 129 -13.89 2.93 -36.49
N VAL A 130 -14.81 2.18 -35.87
CA VAL A 130 -15.59 1.14 -36.56
C VAL A 130 -17.06 1.49 -36.51
N VAL A 131 -17.67 1.49 -37.68
CA VAL A 131 -19.11 1.71 -37.84
C VAL A 131 -19.83 0.47 -37.31
N ILE A 132 -20.56 0.65 -36.21
CA ILE A 132 -21.46 -0.36 -35.66
C ILE A 132 -22.89 -0.07 -36.14
N ALA A 133 -23.48 -1.02 -36.86
CA ALA A 133 -24.82 -0.91 -37.42
C ALA A 133 -25.92 -1.37 -36.43
N SER A 134 -25.56 -2.14 -35.40
CA SER A 134 -26.45 -2.61 -34.34
C SER A 134 -25.68 -3.04 -33.08
N ASP A 135 -26.35 -3.12 -31.93
CA ASP A 135 -25.76 -3.59 -30.67
C ASP A 135 -25.26 -5.05 -30.71
N TYR A 136 -25.74 -5.85 -31.67
CA TYR A 136 -25.25 -7.21 -31.91
C TYR A 136 -23.84 -7.22 -32.56
N ASP A 137 -23.48 -6.14 -33.26
CA ASP A 137 -22.18 -5.98 -33.93
C ASP A 137 -21.04 -5.58 -32.97
N ILE A 138 -21.33 -5.38 -31.68
CA ILE A 138 -20.31 -5.15 -30.64
C ILE A 138 -19.24 -6.27 -30.62
N LYS A 139 -19.61 -7.50 -30.98
CA LYS A 139 -18.67 -8.62 -31.09
C LYS A 139 -17.72 -8.51 -32.30
N LYS A 140 -18.00 -7.63 -33.25
CA LYS A 140 -17.20 -7.33 -34.45
C LYS A 140 -16.32 -6.09 -34.29
N LEU A 141 -16.32 -5.46 -33.10
CA LEU A 141 -15.35 -4.41 -32.78
C LEU A 141 -13.93 -4.93 -33.09
N PRO A 142 -13.07 -4.10 -33.70
CA PRO A 142 -11.75 -4.53 -34.13
C PRO A 142 -11.00 -5.05 -32.91
N GLN A 143 -10.61 -6.32 -32.94
CA GLN A 143 -9.68 -6.84 -31.94
C GLN A 143 -8.40 -6.03 -32.05
N ARG A 144 -8.08 -5.28 -30.99
CA ARG A 144 -6.83 -4.53 -30.76
C ARG A 144 -5.78 -4.76 -31.86
N SER A 145 -5.74 -3.89 -32.87
CA SER A 145 -4.71 -3.89 -33.91
C SER A 145 -3.41 -3.28 -33.37
N ILE A 146 -2.91 -3.82 -32.24
CA ILE A 146 -1.56 -3.52 -31.78
C ILE A 146 -0.82 -4.83 -31.66
N SER A 147 0.32 -4.88 -32.34
CA SER A 147 1.44 -5.80 -32.16
C SER A 147 1.76 -5.98 -30.66
N ASN A 148 0.97 -6.80 -29.96
CA ASN A 148 1.06 -7.02 -28.51
C ASN A 148 2.04 -8.15 -28.17
N LYS A 149 3.23 -8.15 -28.80
CA LYS A 149 4.32 -9.01 -28.32
C LYS A 149 5.02 -8.45 -27.07
N LYS A 150 4.83 -7.17 -26.70
CA LYS A 150 5.66 -6.52 -25.66
C LYS A 150 4.97 -5.98 -24.41
N SER A 151 3.65 -5.78 -24.38
CA SER A 151 2.97 -5.25 -23.18
C SER A 151 1.68 -6.03 -22.93
N LYS A 152 1.63 -6.78 -21.82
CA LYS A 152 0.36 -7.29 -21.30
C LYS A 152 -0.36 -6.10 -20.64
N PRO A 153 -1.58 -5.74 -21.07
CA PRO A 153 -2.38 -4.69 -20.43
C PRO A 153 -2.46 -4.93 -18.91
N TYR A 154 -2.35 -3.87 -18.10
CA TYR A 154 -2.39 -3.99 -16.64
C TYR A 154 -3.68 -4.64 -16.16
N GLU A 155 -4.76 -4.50 -16.93
CA GLU A 155 -6.08 -5.08 -16.68
C GLU A 155 -6.03 -6.61 -16.64
N ASN A 156 -5.13 -7.24 -17.40
CA ASN A 156 -4.99 -8.70 -17.43
C ASN A 156 -4.42 -9.27 -16.12
N LEU A 157 -3.84 -8.41 -15.26
CA LEU A 157 -3.35 -8.79 -13.95
C LEU A 157 -4.38 -8.51 -12.83
N VAL A 158 -5.50 -7.87 -13.15
CA VAL A 158 -6.57 -7.56 -12.19
C VAL A 158 -7.52 -8.76 -12.11
N ASP A 159 -7.07 -9.81 -11.41
CA ASP A 159 -7.89 -10.98 -11.11
C ASP A 159 -7.88 -11.31 -9.62
N ARG A 160 -8.76 -12.25 -9.23
CA ARG A 160 -8.89 -12.71 -7.85
C ARG A 160 -7.57 -13.23 -7.28
N LYS A 161 -6.81 -13.99 -8.07
CA LYS A 161 -5.58 -14.65 -7.63
C LYS A 161 -4.51 -13.61 -7.31
N PHE A 162 -4.31 -12.65 -8.21
CA PHE A 162 -3.35 -11.56 -8.05
C PHE A 162 -3.74 -10.61 -6.93
N ALA A 163 -5.01 -10.17 -6.86
CA ALA A 163 -5.49 -9.28 -5.80
C ALA A 163 -5.31 -9.91 -4.41
N LYS A 164 -5.68 -11.19 -4.27
CA LYS A 164 -5.49 -11.94 -3.02
C LYS A 164 -4.02 -12.12 -2.67
N GLN A 165 -3.18 -12.43 -3.65
CA GLN A 165 -1.74 -12.58 -3.44
C GLN A 165 -1.11 -11.26 -2.96
N PHE A 166 -1.45 -10.13 -3.59
CA PHE A 166 -0.93 -8.82 -3.20
C PHE A 166 -1.32 -8.46 -1.78
N ASN A 167 -2.62 -8.57 -1.46
CA ASN A 167 -3.14 -8.26 -0.13
C ASN A 167 -2.45 -9.10 0.95
N ASN A 168 -2.36 -10.42 0.75
CA ASN A 168 -1.73 -11.32 1.72
C ASN A 168 -0.22 -11.07 1.87
N ASP A 169 0.51 -10.91 0.78
CA ASP A 169 1.97 -10.75 0.83
C ASP A 169 2.36 -9.41 1.48
N ILE A 170 1.56 -8.37 1.27
CA ILE A 170 1.76 -7.07 1.94
C ILE A 170 1.50 -7.18 3.44
N ILE A 171 0.41 -7.86 3.85
CA ILE A 171 0.16 -8.15 5.27
C ILE A 171 1.34 -8.92 5.88
N MET A 172 1.86 -9.94 5.18
CA MET A 172 2.99 -10.72 5.65
C MET A 172 4.26 -9.87 5.85
N ILE A 173 4.54 -8.93 4.94
CA ILE A 173 5.67 -8.00 5.08
C ILE A 173 5.51 -7.12 6.31
N ILE A 174 4.35 -6.47 6.44
CA ILE A 174 4.06 -5.56 7.56
C ILE A 174 4.18 -6.32 8.88
N GLN A 175 3.54 -7.49 8.98
CA GLN A 175 3.59 -8.32 10.18
C GLN A 175 5.00 -8.83 10.48
N GLY A 176 5.78 -9.18 9.45
CA GLY A 176 7.18 -9.59 9.58
C GLY A 176 8.04 -8.47 10.19
N LEU A 177 7.91 -7.24 9.67
CA LEU A 177 8.63 -6.08 10.17
C LEU A 177 8.22 -5.73 11.60
N ILE A 178 6.92 -5.73 11.92
CA ILE A 178 6.42 -5.52 13.29
C ILE A 178 6.99 -6.57 14.24
N LYS A 179 6.94 -7.85 13.86
CA LYS A 179 7.39 -8.97 14.69
C LYS A 179 8.87 -8.87 15.03
N VAL A 180 9.71 -8.52 14.05
CA VAL A 180 11.17 -8.46 14.23
C VAL A 180 11.58 -7.20 14.98
N SER A 181 10.94 -6.07 14.70
CA SER A 181 11.32 -4.79 15.30
C SER A 181 10.71 -4.52 16.68
N GLY A 182 9.57 -5.14 16.99
CA GLY A 182 8.72 -4.77 18.12
C GLY A 182 7.99 -3.43 17.94
N ILE A 183 8.15 -2.77 16.78
CA ILE A 183 7.54 -1.47 16.49
C ILE A 183 6.24 -1.70 15.72
N ASN A 184 5.14 -1.14 16.23
CA ASN A 184 3.84 -1.17 15.58
C ASN A 184 3.31 0.26 15.44
N PRO A 185 3.63 0.95 14.35
CA PRO A 185 3.41 2.39 14.17
C PRO A 185 1.96 2.70 13.81
N ARG A 186 1.01 2.27 14.65
CA ARG A 186 -0.41 2.60 14.51
C ARG A 186 -0.67 3.95 15.14
N ALA A 187 -1.72 4.62 14.69
CA ALA A 187 -2.20 5.80 15.38
C ALA A 187 -2.43 5.49 16.87
N GLN A 188 -1.68 6.18 17.72
CA GLN A 188 -1.70 6.05 19.17
C GLN A 188 -1.81 7.43 19.77
N CYS A 189 -2.51 7.53 20.90
CA CYS A 189 -2.49 8.70 21.76
C CYS A 189 -1.91 8.29 23.11
N SER A 190 -1.08 9.16 23.68
CA SER A 190 -0.54 8.96 25.03
C SER A 190 -0.66 10.24 25.85
N TYR A 191 -0.85 10.05 27.15
CA TYR A 191 -0.87 11.11 28.15
C TYR A 191 0.18 10.78 29.19
N LYS A 192 1.11 11.72 29.43
CA LYS A 192 2.07 11.62 30.53
C LYS A 192 1.79 12.72 31.55
N VAL A 193 1.61 12.34 32.80
CA VAL A 193 1.56 13.31 33.90
C VAL A 193 3.00 13.76 34.14
N LEU A 194 3.24 15.06 34.03
CA LEU A 194 4.55 15.64 34.33
C LEU A 194 4.62 15.86 35.84
N ASP A 195 5.49 15.11 36.52
CA ASP A 195 5.75 15.35 37.93
C ASP A 195 6.24 16.78 38.11
N GLN A 196 5.59 17.50 39.02
CA GLN A 196 6.12 18.78 39.49
C GLN A 196 7.29 18.43 40.40
N SER A 197 8.52 18.49 39.87
CA SER A 197 9.70 18.53 40.70
C SER A 197 9.54 19.69 41.69
N PHE A 198 9.44 19.36 42.98
CA PHE A 198 9.50 20.31 44.08
C PHE A 198 10.94 20.74 44.31
#